data_AF-A0A930VYV4-F1
#
_entry.id   AF-A0A930VYV4-F1
#
_cell.length_a   1.000
_cell.length_b   1.000
_cell.length_c   1.000
_cell.angle_alpha   90.00
_cell.angle_beta   90.00
_cell.angle_gamma   90.00
#
_symmetry.space_group_name_H-M   'P 1'
#
loop_
_entity.id
_entity.type
_entity.pdbx_description
1 polymer ?
#
loop_
_entity_poly.entity_id
_entity_poly.type
_entity_poly.pdbx_seq_one_letter_code
_entity_poly.pdbx_strand_id
1 'polypeptide(L)'
;FSDVVELYPGVQKLNGAQALFFTRVRYAFADSDYTRMRHQRTFIKAMIAQILNTGDPVAIANTVNSTARMVITDLSVSDIISLGTQMIGMNTDKDIYTAYVPSEGTEIDGQSYVIADEDALAKMMKVIDAGDDPSSLNGQTDAEANAEAAEKSSEESSESSNSSSRQ
;
A
#
# COMPACT_ATOMS: atom_id res chain seq x y z
N PHE A 1 6.70 14.37 -11.35
CA PHE A 1 7.35 13.04 -11.31
C PHE A 1 8.39 12.87 -12.41
N SER A 2 8.82 13.94 -13.08
CA SER A 2 9.75 13.90 -14.21
C SER A 2 11.11 13.25 -13.89
N ASP A 3 11.44 13.14 -12.61
CA ASP A 3 12.77 12.74 -12.14
C ASP A 3 12.79 11.28 -11.63
N VAL A 4 11.65 10.58 -11.60
CA VAL A 4 11.57 9.14 -11.28
C VAL A 4 11.38 8.40 -12.59
N VAL A 5 12.44 7.73 -13.04
CA VAL A 5 12.46 7.09 -14.37
C VAL A 5 11.92 5.66 -14.30
N GLU A 6 12.30 4.86 -13.30
CA GLU A 6 11.91 3.45 -13.18
C GLU A 6 11.92 2.95 -11.71
N LEU A 7 11.09 1.92 -11.42
CA LEU A 7 11.16 1.08 -10.23
C LEU A 7 11.27 -0.38 -10.69
N TYR A 8 12.20 -1.14 -10.11
CA TYR A 8 12.42 -2.54 -10.49
C TYR A 8 11.57 -3.52 -9.66
N PRO A 9 11.36 -4.77 -10.09
CA PRO A 9 10.74 -5.77 -9.22
C PRO A 9 11.64 -6.10 -8.01
N GLY A 10 11.01 -6.41 -6.87
CA GLY A 10 11.70 -6.85 -5.65
C GLY A 10 11.86 -5.78 -4.57
N VAL A 11 12.52 -6.16 -3.47
CA VAL A 11 12.70 -5.30 -2.30
C VAL A 11 13.64 -4.15 -2.63
N GLN A 12 13.16 -2.92 -2.43
CA GLN A 12 13.92 -1.69 -2.69
C GLN A 12 13.75 -0.69 -1.56
N LYS A 13 14.81 0.10 -1.32
CA LYS A 13 14.75 1.26 -0.43
C LYS A 13 14.42 2.49 -1.25
N LEU A 14 13.22 3.04 -1.05
CA LEU A 14 12.73 4.18 -1.81
C LEU A 14 13.05 5.50 -1.12
N ASN A 15 13.43 6.52 -1.89
CA ASN A 15 13.41 7.91 -1.42
C ASN A 15 11.99 8.51 -1.48
N GLY A 16 11.81 9.74 -1.00
CA GLY A 16 10.48 10.38 -0.97
C GLY A 16 9.81 10.54 -2.33
N ALA A 17 10.56 10.86 -3.39
CA ALA A 17 10.01 11.00 -4.74
C ALA A 17 9.58 9.64 -5.32
N GLN A 18 10.39 8.60 -5.11
CA GLN A 18 10.09 7.22 -5.52
C GLN A 18 8.90 6.64 -4.74
N ALA A 19 8.82 6.89 -3.43
CA ALA A 19 7.68 6.46 -2.60
C ALA A 19 6.37 7.15 -3.04
N LEU A 20 6.44 8.45 -3.36
CA LEU A 20 5.27 9.17 -3.87
C LEU A 20 4.85 8.67 -5.27
N PHE A 21 5.82 8.32 -6.12
CA PHE A 21 5.53 7.70 -7.41
C PHE A 21 4.86 6.32 -7.24
N PHE A 22 5.46 5.45 -6.41
CA PHE A 22 4.96 4.10 -6.12
C PHE A 22 3.52 4.09 -5.61
N THR A 23 3.17 5.02 -4.72
CA THR A 23 1.82 5.11 -4.12
C THR A 23 0.78 5.78 -5.02
N ARG A 24 1.18 6.39 -6.14
CA ARG A 24 0.30 7.13 -7.06
C ARG A 24 0.12 6.49 -8.43
N VAL A 25 0.99 5.56 -8.81
CA VAL A 25 0.86 4.86 -10.09
C VAL A 25 -0.50 4.14 -10.16
N ARG A 26 -1.19 4.29 -11.30
CA ARG A 26 -2.56 3.82 -11.52
C ARG A 26 -2.73 3.10 -12.86
N TYR A 27 -2.22 3.66 -13.94
CA TYR A 27 -2.49 3.16 -15.30
C TYR A 27 -1.51 2.09 -15.78
N ALA A 28 -0.47 1.79 -15.00
CA ALA A 28 0.49 0.74 -15.33
C ALA A 28 -0.06 -0.68 -15.09
N PHE A 29 -1.24 -0.81 -14.47
CA PHE A 29 -1.81 -2.09 -14.03
C PHE A 29 -3.26 -2.24 -14.48
N ALA A 30 -3.68 -3.47 -14.77
CA ALA A 30 -5.01 -3.78 -15.32
C ALA A 30 -6.14 -3.57 -14.29
N ASP A 31 -5.87 -3.82 -13.01
CA ASP A 31 -6.78 -3.61 -11.88
C ASP A 31 -6.74 -2.18 -11.32
N SER A 32 -5.94 -1.30 -11.96
CA SER A 32 -5.84 0.15 -11.77
C SER A 32 -5.80 0.64 -10.32
N ASP A 33 -6.97 0.85 -9.70
CA ASP A 33 -7.07 1.41 -8.36
C ASP A 33 -6.78 0.37 -7.26
N TYR A 34 -7.10 -0.90 -7.50
CA TYR A 34 -6.84 -1.96 -6.53
C TYR A 34 -5.35 -2.16 -6.30
N THR A 35 -4.53 -2.18 -7.37
CA THR A 35 -3.06 -2.16 -7.24
C THR A 35 -2.56 -0.90 -6.53
N ARG A 36 -3.16 0.27 -6.80
CA ARG A 36 -2.78 1.50 -6.11
C ARG A 36 -3.05 1.43 -4.61
N MET A 37 -4.21 0.91 -4.21
CA MET A 37 -4.53 0.67 -2.79
C MET A 37 -3.53 -0.31 -2.16
N ARG A 38 -3.15 -1.37 -2.89
CA ARG A 38 -2.12 -2.32 -2.44
C ARG A 38 -0.77 -1.64 -2.23
N HIS A 39 -0.28 -0.84 -3.18
CA HIS A 39 0.97 -0.08 -3.04
C HIS A 39 0.95 0.85 -1.82
N GLN A 40 -0.18 1.52 -1.56
CA GLN A 40 -0.33 2.38 -0.38
C GLN A 40 -0.25 1.57 0.92
N ARG A 41 -0.93 0.43 1.01
CA ARG A 41 -0.85 -0.47 2.18
C ARG A 41 0.57 -1.00 2.38
N THR A 42 1.25 -1.42 1.31
CA THR A 42 2.66 -1.84 1.33
C THR A 42 3.56 -0.73 1.84
N PHE A 43 3.39 0.50 1.35
CA PHE A 43 4.16 1.66 1.80
C PHE A 43 3.95 1.97 3.28
N ILE A 44 2.70 1.98 3.76
CA ILE A 44 2.38 2.21 5.18
C ILE A 44 3.01 1.14 6.07
N LYS A 45 2.89 -0.14 5.68
CA LYS A 45 3.49 -1.27 6.41
C LYS A 45 5.01 -1.14 6.49
N ALA A 46 5.67 -0.83 5.36
CA ALA A 46 7.12 -0.62 5.32
C ALA A 46 7.57 0.61 6.14
N MET A 47 6.79 1.70 6.13
CA MET A 47 7.06 2.89 6.91
C MET A 47 6.97 2.61 8.42
N ILE A 48 5.92 1.90 8.86
CA ILE A 48 5.77 1.47 10.27
C ILE A 48 6.94 0.57 10.67
N ALA A 49 7.27 -0.43 9.85
CA ALA A 49 8.41 -1.31 10.07
C ALA A 49 9.72 -0.53 10.22
N GLN A 50 9.96 0.46 9.35
CA GLN A 50 11.15 1.30 9.41
C GLN A 50 11.22 2.15 10.69
N ILE A 51 10.10 2.72 11.14
CA ILE A 51 10.02 3.51 12.36
C ILE A 51 10.30 2.62 13.58
N LEU A 52 9.64 1.46 13.67
CA LEU A 52 9.72 0.56 14.82
C LEU A 52 11.06 -0.19 14.91
N ASN A 53 11.70 -0.48 13.77
CA ASN A 53 13.01 -1.14 13.74
C ASN A 53 14.14 -0.29 14.34
N THR A 54 13.91 1.01 14.59
CA THR A 54 14.85 1.82 15.38
C THR A 54 14.96 1.34 16.82
N GLY A 55 13.88 0.76 17.38
CA GLY A 55 13.80 0.32 18.77
C GLY A 55 13.99 1.44 19.81
N ASP A 56 14.07 2.70 19.36
CA ASP A 56 14.44 3.85 20.17
C ASP A 56 13.28 4.85 20.23
N PRO A 57 12.63 5.00 21.41
CA PRO A 57 11.58 5.99 21.61
C PRO A 57 12.00 7.43 21.25
N VAL A 58 13.28 7.78 21.40
CA VAL A 58 13.80 9.12 21.05
C VAL A 58 13.82 9.31 19.53
N ALA A 59 14.22 8.30 18.76
CA ALA A 59 14.18 8.33 17.31
C ALA A 59 12.74 8.49 16.78
N ILE A 60 11.77 7.79 17.40
CA ILE A 60 10.34 7.93 17.10
C ILE A 60 9.89 9.38 17.37
N ALA A 61 10.19 9.92 18.55
CA ALA A 61 9.82 11.29 18.92
C ALA A 61 10.40 12.35 17.96
N ASN A 62 11.67 12.20 17.56
CA ASN A 62 12.31 13.09 16.59
C ASN A 62 11.62 13.04 15.23
N THR A 63 11.25 11.84 14.77
CA THR A 63 10.55 11.65 13.50
C THR A 63 9.17 12.34 13.53
N VAL A 64 8.40 12.13 14.60
CA VAL A 64 7.10 12.76 14.81
C VAL A 64 7.23 14.29 14.81
N ASN A 65 8.17 14.83 15.58
CA ASN A 65 8.38 16.27 15.67
C ASN A 65 8.77 16.90 14.32
N SER A 66 9.59 16.20 13.52
CA SER A 66 10.01 16.68 12.21
C SER A 66 8.88 16.74 11.17
N THR A 67 7.83 15.92 11.35
CA THR A 67 6.72 15.79 10.40
C THR A 67 5.40 16.36 10.90
N ALA A 68 5.30 16.75 12.17
CA ALA A 68 4.06 17.19 12.82
C ALA A 68 3.34 18.34 12.09
N ARG A 69 4.07 19.26 11.43
CA ARG A 69 3.45 20.37 10.67
C ARG A 69 2.93 19.98 9.29
N MET A 70 3.21 18.75 8.84
CA MET A 70 2.82 18.24 7.53
C MET A 70 1.57 17.35 7.61
N VAL A 71 1.10 17.01 8.82
CA VAL A 71 -0.02 16.10 9.06
C VAL A 71 -1.02 16.78 9.99
N ILE A 72 -2.30 16.73 9.62
CA ILE A 72 -3.40 17.15 10.48
C ILE A 72 -3.94 15.89 11.16
N THR A 73 -3.97 15.89 12.49
CA THR A 73 -4.44 14.77 13.32
C THR A 73 -5.01 15.28 14.63
N ASP A 74 -5.90 14.51 15.24
CA ASP A 74 -6.42 14.70 16.59
C ASP A 74 -5.53 14.05 17.67
N LEU A 75 -4.55 13.23 17.29
CA LEU A 75 -3.54 12.70 18.20
C LEU A 75 -2.54 13.77 18.60
N SER A 76 -2.31 13.94 19.90
CA SER A 76 -1.22 14.77 20.37
C SER A 76 0.14 14.12 20.08
N VAL A 77 1.22 14.91 20.09
CA VAL A 77 2.59 14.38 19.94
C VAL A 77 2.88 13.31 21.00
N SER A 78 2.38 13.48 22.24
CA SER A 78 2.51 12.48 23.30
C SER A 78 1.75 11.19 23.02
N ASP A 79 0.56 11.27 22.42
CA ASP A 79 -0.23 10.08 22.07
C ASP A 79 0.50 9.26 21.00
N ILE A 80 1.05 9.93 19.99
CA ILE A 80 1.81 9.28 18.91
C ILE A 80 3.08 8.60 19.47
N ILE A 81 3.82 9.28 20.35
CA ILE A 81 5.02 8.70 20.98
C ILE A 81 4.65 7.51 21.87
N SER A 82 3.59 7.63 22.67
CA SER A 82 3.10 6.55 23.54
C SER A 82 2.69 5.33 22.73
N LEU A 83 1.90 5.53 21.67
CA LEU A 83 1.48 4.48 20.76
C LEU A 83 2.68 3.82 20.07
N GLY A 84 3.58 4.60 19.50
CA GLY A 84 4.78 4.09 18.84
C GLY A 84 5.68 3.28 19.77
N THR A 85 5.81 3.71 21.03
CA THR A 85 6.59 2.98 22.06
C THR A 85 5.96 1.64 22.42
N GLN A 86 4.62 1.56 22.50
CA GLN A 86 3.90 0.31 22.76
C GLN A 86 4.04 -0.71 21.62
N MET A 87 4.29 -0.22 20.40
CA MET A 87 4.49 -1.07 19.22
C MET A 87 5.94 -1.53 19.04
N ILE A 88 6.90 -1.07 19.86
CA ILE A 88 8.30 -1.53 19.79
C ILE A 88 8.36 -3.04 20.03
N GLY A 89 9.03 -3.76 19.13
CA GLY A 89 9.15 -5.22 19.18
C GLY A 89 8.02 -5.97 18.46
N MET A 90 7.03 -5.26 17.92
CA MET A 90 6.02 -5.85 17.03
C MET A 90 6.69 -6.44 15.78
N ASN A 91 6.29 -7.67 15.42
CA ASN A 91 6.65 -8.25 14.14
C ASN A 91 5.71 -7.69 13.08
N THR A 92 6.09 -6.59 12.45
CA THR A 92 5.23 -5.91 11.47
C THR A 92 4.77 -6.82 10.33
N ASP A 93 5.54 -7.84 9.96
CA ASP A 93 5.13 -8.77 8.90
C ASP A 93 3.95 -9.64 9.32
N LYS A 94 3.88 -10.04 10.59
CA LYS A 94 2.88 -10.96 11.14
C LYS A 94 1.75 -10.29 11.92
N ASP A 95 2.01 -9.13 12.50
CA ASP A 95 1.14 -8.48 13.48
C ASP A 95 0.39 -7.27 12.87
N ILE A 96 0.71 -6.90 11.63
CA ILE A 96 -0.03 -5.87 10.86
C ILE A 96 -0.75 -6.54 9.70
N TYR A 97 -2.07 -6.61 9.84
CA TYR A 97 -3.00 -7.07 8.82
C TYR A 97 -3.49 -5.91 7.96
N THR A 98 -3.90 -6.22 6.74
CA THR A 98 -4.40 -5.21 5.82
C THR A 98 -5.63 -5.72 5.10
N ALA A 99 -6.70 -4.94 5.14
CA ALA A 99 -7.89 -5.21 4.35
C ALA A 99 -8.37 -3.95 3.61
N TYR A 100 -9.29 -4.13 2.68
CA TYR A 100 -10.03 -3.04 2.06
C TYR A 100 -11.52 -3.40 1.96
N VAL A 101 -12.37 -2.38 1.87
CA VAL A 101 -13.82 -2.55 1.79
C VAL A 101 -14.17 -3.43 0.57
N PRO A 102 -14.80 -4.60 0.77
CA PRO A 102 -15.31 -5.40 -0.35
C PRO A 102 -16.32 -4.58 -1.14
N SER A 103 -16.11 -4.46 -2.46
CA SER A 103 -16.89 -3.55 -3.28
C SER A 103 -16.91 -3.94 -4.74
N GLU A 104 -17.93 -3.46 -5.45
CA GLU A 104 -18.05 -3.57 -6.91
C GLU A 104 -18.12 -2.20 -7.56
N GLY A 105 -17.44 -2.06 -8.70
CA GLY A 105 -17.54 -0.87 -9.54
C GLY A 105 -18.83 -0.91 -10.35
N THR A 106 -19.59 0.19 -10.35
CA THR A 106 -20.78 0.32 -11.18
C THR A 106 -20.88 1.72 -11.79
N GLU A 107 -21.68 1.86 -12.84
CA GLU A 107 -22.01 3.15 -13.43
C GLU A 107 -23.49 3.46 -13.15
N ILE A 108 -23.74 4.61 -12.52
CA ILE A 108 -25.09 5.12 -12.27
C ILE A 108 -25.15 6.50 -12.90
N ASP A 109 -26.09 6.69 -13.82
CA ASP A 109 -26.32 7.95 -14.54
C ASP A 109 -25.04 8.51 -15.23
N GLY A 110 -24.21 7.63 -15.79
CA GLY A 110 -22.97 8.01 -16.49
C GLY A 110 -21.81 8.38 -15.55
N GLN A 111 -21.97 8.19 -14.23
CA GLN A 111 -20.93 8.42 -13.24
C GLN A 111 -20.48 7.10 -12.63
N SER A 112 -19.16 6.92 -12.50
CA SER A 112 -18.57 5.74 -11.87
C SER A 112 -18.69 5.82 -10.35
N TYR A 113 -19.21 4.75 -9.75
CA TYR A 113 -19.34 4.50 -8.31
C TYR A 113 -18.62 3.21 -7.93
N VAL A 114 -18.25 3.13 -6.65
CA VAL A 114 -17.78 1.91 -5.99
C VAL A 114 -18.76 1.63 -4.87
N ILE A 115 -19.55 0.57 -4.99
CA ILE A 115 -20.58 0.22 -4.02
C ILE A 115 -20.04 -0.89 -3.13
N ALA A 116 -20.12 -0.70 -1.82
CA ALA A 116 -19.71 -1.70 -0.85
C ALA A 116 -20.65 -2.91 -0.92
N ASP A 117 -20.08 -4.12 -0.87
CA ASP A 117 -20.82 -5.33 -0.54
C ASP A 117 -21.01 -5.36 0.97
N GLU A 118 -22.17 -4.93 1.43
CA GLU A 118 -22.52 -4.83 2.85
C GLU A 118 -22.44 -6.19 3.57
N ASP A 119 -22.78 -7.30 2.91
CA ASP A 119 -22.74 -8.63 3.50
C ASP A 119 -21.29 -9.12 3.66
N ALA A 120 -20.45 -8.91 2.65
CA ALA A 120 -19.03 -9.21 2.73
C ALA A 120 -18.30 -8.30 3.72
N LEU A 121 -18.64 -7.00 3.74
CA LEU A 121 -18.10 -6.04 4.70
C LEU A 121 -18.48 -6.42 6.13
N ALA A 122 -19.74 -6.81 6.39
CA ALA A 122 -20.17 -7.25 7.70
C ALA A 122 -19.43 -8.50 8.17
N LYS A 123 -19.10 -9.43 7.27
CA LYS A 123 -18.25 -10.60 7.59
C LYS A 123 -16.82 -10.18 7.92
N MET A 124 -16.26 -9.27 7.13
CA MET A 124 -14.91 -8.74 7.36
C MET A 124 -14.81 -8.02 8.71
N MET A 125 -15.79 -7.17 9.04
CA MET A 125 -15.80 -6.45 10.32
C MET A 125 -15.88 -7.40 11.52
N LYS A 126 -16.58 -8.54 11.43
CA LYS A 126 -16.56 -9.54 12.51
C LYS A 126 -15.17 -10.11 12.79
N VAL A 127 -14.35 -10.27 11.75
CA VAL A 127 -12.95 -10.73 11.89
C VAL A 127 -12.10 -9.63 12.52
N ILE A 128 -12.26 -8.38 12.04
CA ILE A 128 -11.55 -7.21 12.58
C ILE A 128 -11.89 -6.97 14.06
N ASP A 129 -13.17 -7.02 14.43
CA ASP A 129 -13.64 -6.80 15.80
C ASP A 129 -13.15 -7.89 16.77
N ALA A 130 -12.88 -9.09 16.26
CA ALA A 130 -12.26 -10.18 17.02
C ALA A 130 -10.74 -10.03 17.17
N GLY A 131 -10.11 -9.10 16.44
CA GLY A 131 -8.66 -8.92 16.38
C GLY A 131 -7.94 -9.96 15.50
N ASP A 132 -8.67 -10.67 14.66
CA ASP A 132 -8.14 -11.70 13.75
C ASP A 132 -7.70 -11.09 12.40
N ASP A 133 -7.04 -11.87 11.53
CA ASP A 133 -6.53 -11.43 10.24
C ASP A 133 -7.60 -11.40 9.12
N PRO A 134 -8.08 -10.21 8.68
CA PRO A 134 -9.05 -10.10 7.59
C PRO A 134 -8.42 -10.20 6.19
N SER A 135 -7.10 -10.34 6.05
CA SER A 135 -6.41 -10.20 4.77
C SER A 135 -6.84 -11.26 3.74
N SER A 136 -7.34 -12.41 4.20
CA SER A 136 -7.92 -13.47 3.35
C SER A 136 -9.28 -13.11 2.73
N LEU A 137 -9.93 -12.06 3.24
CA LEU A 137 -11.22 -11.55 2.76
C LEU A 137 -11.07 -10.39 1.76
N ASN A 138 -9.84 -9.99 1.48
CA ASN A 138 -9.56 -9.21 0.29
C ASN A 138 -9.96 -10.04 -0.93
N GLY A 139 -10.63 -9.43 -1.92
CA GLY A 139 -10.92 -10.11 -3.19
C GLY A 139 -9.64 -10.70 -3.79
N GLN A 140 -9.76 -11.66 -4.72
CA GLN A 140 -8.66 -12.47 -5.30
C GLN A 140 -7.49 -11.68 -5.97
N THR A 141 -7.47 -10.36 -5.87
CA THR A 141 -6.68 -9.42 -6.65
C THR A 141 -5.20 -9.34 -6.28
N ASP A 142 -4.76 -9.67 -5.06
CA ASP A 142 -3.35 -9.45 -4.69
C ASP A 142 -2.38 -10.45 -5.36
N ALA A 143 -2.80 -11.70 -5.56
CA ALA A 143 -2.02 -12.72 -6.28
C ALA A 143 -2.20 -12.59 -7.80
N GLU A 144 -3.43 -12.33 -8.26
CA GLU A 144 -3.77 -12.19 -9.69
C GLU A 144 -3.16 -10.93 -10.30
N ALA A 145 -3.18 -9.78 -9.61
CA ALA A 145 -2.56 -8.55 -10.11
C ALA A 145 -1.02 -8.61 -10.08
N ASN A 146 -0.41 -9.44 -9.22
CA ASN A 146 1.03 -9.72 -9.28
C ASN A 146 1.41 -10.60 -10.48
N ALA A 147 0.56 -11.58 -10.82
CA ALA A 147 0.75 -12.39 -12.02
C ALA A 147 0.58 -11.55 -13.31
N GLU A 148 -0.43 -10.69 -13.34
CA GLU A 148 -0.74 -9.84 -14.51
C GLU A 148 0.29 -8.72 -14.74
N ALA A 149 0.86 -8.15 -13.67
CA ALA A 149 2.00 -7.24 -13.76
C ALA A 149 3.27 -7.92 -14.29
N ALA A 150 3.49 -9.19 -13.94
CA ALA A 150 4.62 -9.97 -14.44
C ALA A 150 4.44 -10.30 -15.93
N GLU A 151 3.22 -10.66 -16.37
CA GLU A 151 2.92 -10.92 -17.79
C GLU A 151 3.13 -9.69 -18.66
N LYS A 152 2.62 -8.50 -18.29
CA LYS A 152 2.84 -7.26 -19.07
C LYS A 152 4.31 -6.85 -19.19
N SER A 153 5.11 -7.06 -18.14
CA SER A 153 6.56 -6.79 -18.20
C SER A 153 7.30 -7.72 -19.16
N SER A 154 6.78 -8.94 -19.36
CA SER A 154 7.33 -9.90 -20.32
C SER A 154 6.94 -9.57 -21.77
N GLU A 155 5.75 -8.99 -21.99
CA GLU A 155 5.30 -8.55 -23.32
C GLU A 155 6.05 -7.30 -23.79
N GLU A 156 6.24 -6.27 -22.95
CA GLU A 156 7.01 -5.06 -23.31
C GLU A 156 8.50 -5.36 -23.58
N SER A 157 9.10 -6.32 -22.86
CA SER A 157 10.47 -6.76 -23.14
C SER A 157 10.59 -7.58 -24.43
N SER A 158 9.52 -8.26 -24.85
CA SER A 158 9.46 -8.97 -26.13
C SER A 158 9.29 -8.01 -27.33
N GLU A 159 8.56 -6.90 -27.17
CA GLU A 159 8.42 -5.88 -28.22
C GLU A 159 9.69 -5.04 -28.38
N SER A 160 10.37 -4.70 -27.28
CA SER A 160 11.64 -3.95 -27.33
C SER A 160 12.79 -4.75 -27.95
N SER A 161 12.80 -6.08 -27.81
CA SER A 161 13.80 -6.96 -28.43
C SER A 161 13.56 -7.18 -29.93
N ASN A 162 12.31 -7.10 -30.39
CA ASN A 162 11.96 -7.22 -31.81
C ASN A 162 12.22 -5.92 -32.60
N SER A 163 12.16 -4.76 -31.93
CA SER A 163 12.51 -3.45 -32.50
C SER A 163 14.02 -3.28 -32.72
N SER A 164 14.85 -3.77 -31.79
CA SER A 164 16.31 -3.61 -31.86
C SER A 164 17.03 -4.55 -32.84
N SER A 165 16.28 -5.42 -33.54
CA SER A 165 16.80 -6.35 -34.55
C SER A 165 16.61 -5.84 -35.99
N ARG A 166 16.06 -4.62 -36.16
CA ARG A 166 15.83 -3.97 -37.47
C ARG A 166 16.41 -2.55 -37.51
N GLN A 167 17.71 -2.40 -37.26
CA GLN A 167 18.52 -1.27 -37.76
C GLN A 167 19.94 -1.74 -38.10
#